data_AF-A0A3D0G360-F1
#
_entry.id   AF-A0A3D0G360-F1
#
_cell.length_a   1.000
_cell.length_b   1.000
_cell.length_c   1.000
_cell.angle_alpha   90.00
_cell.angle_beta   90.00
_cell.angle_gamma   90.00
#
_symmetry.space_group_name_H-M   'P 1'
#
loop_
_entity.id
_entity.type
_entity.pdbx_description
1 polymer ?
#
loop_
_entity_poly.entity_id
_entity_poly.type
_entity_poly.pdbx_seq_one_letter_code
_entity_poly.pdbx_strand_id
1 'polypeptide(L)'
;MLGVHKDGRRILFPIEWKYVEAFGNENKAADDPRKTRKSRYENLIDHSGQLQSTSHDIYYYEPFYQLMRQTLWVEQMISNKATETVKADDYIHIRVIPSANNELLKKVYPCSNNDMEGTWRSCLKDQSKYHIVSPRDLFSPISSNQYRALAQYLEMRYW
;
A
#
# COMPACT_ATOMS: atom_id res chain seq x y z
N MET A 1 -9.80 3.98 -5.70
CA MET A 1 -11.27 4.09 -5.49
C MET A 1 -11.56 5.34 -4.66
N LEU A 2 -12.69 6.03 -4.83
CA LEU A 2 -13.06 7.20 -4.02
C LEU A 2 -14.34 6.91 -3.24
N GLY A 3 -14.36 7.21 -1.95
CA GLY A 3 -15.55 7.15 -1.10
C GLY A 3 -15.86 8.50 -0.46
N VAL A 4 -17.07 8.66 0.08
CA VAL A 4 -17.45 9.85 0.85
C VAL A 4 -17.75 9.40 2.28
N HIS A 5 -17.01 9.93 3.24
CA HIS A 5 -17.21 9.68 4.66
C HIS A 5 -18.47 10.42 5.15
N LYS A 6 -19.02 10.02 6.31
CA LYS A 6 -20.27 10.59 6.86
C LYS A 6 -20.17 12.09 7.16
N ASP A 7 -18.95 12.59 7.40
CA ASP A 7 -18.66 14.01 7.60
C ASP A 7 -18.50 14.80 6.28
N GLY A 8 -18.69 14.16 5.12
CA GLY A 8 -18.58 14.77 3.80
C GLY A 8 -17.18 14.72 3.19
N ARG A 9 -16.15 14.29 3.92
CA ARG A 9 -14.79 14.16 3.37
C ARG A 9 -14.73 13.09 2.29
N ARG A 10 -14.04 13.38 1.19
CA ARG A 10 -13.78 12.44 0.09
C ARG A 10 -12.49 11.67 0.38
N ILE A 11 -12.60 10.36 0.57
CA ILE A 11 -11.49 9.48 0.95
C ILE A 11 -11.02 8.69 -0.26
N LEU A 12 -9.74 8.82 -0.61
CA LEU A 12 -9.10 8.03 -1.64
C LEU A 12 -8.60 6.70 -1.07
N PHE A 13 -8.94 5.60 -1.73
CA PHE A 13 -8.51 4.25 -1.36
C PHE A 13 -7.60 3.69 -2.46
N PRO A 14 -6.27 3.80 -2.30
CA PRO A 14 -5.32 2.95 -3.01
C PRO A 14 -5.52 1.52 -2.53
N ILE A 15 -5.82 0.64 -3.48
CA ILE A 15 -6.02 -0.78 -3.19
C ILE A 15 -4.97 -1.55 -3.97
N GLU A 16 -4.17 -2.32 -3.24
CA GLU A 16 -3.21 -3.24 -3.82
C GLU A 16 -3.57 -4.68 -3.43
N TRP A 17 -3.80 -5.53 -4.42
CA TRP A 17 -4.06 -6.94 -4.20
C TRP A 17 -2.76 -7.73 -4.37
N LYS A 18 -2.39 -8.53 -3.36
CA LYS A 18 -1.28 -9.48 -3.41
C LYS A 18 -1.81 -10.90 -3.25
N TYR A 19 -1.58 -11.76 -4.23
CA TYR A 19 -2.01 -13.15 -4.24
C TYR A 19 -0.85 -14.15 -4.19
N VAL A 20 0.00 -14.20 -5.21
CA VAL A 20 1.12 -15.17 -5.34
C VAL A 20 2.48 -14.49 -5.48
N GLU A 21 2.58 -13.21 -5.11
CA GLU A 21 3.83 -12.46 -5.24
C GLU A 21 4.87 -13.00 -4.26
N ALA A 22 5.88 -13.65 -4.82
CA ALA A 22 7.14 -13.92 -4.15
C ALA A 22 8.10 -12.76 -4.48
N PHE A 23 8.42 -11.96 -3.47
CA PHE A 23 9.46 -10.94 -3.61
C PHE A 23 10.81 -11.54 -3.22
N GLY A 24 11.85 -11.24 -4.01
CA GLY A 24 13.23 -11.41 -3.56
C GLY A 24 13.61 -10.40 -2.48
N ASN A 25 14.91 -10.31 -2.15
CA ASN A 25 15.46 -9.23 -1.31
C ASN A 25 16.11 -8.13 -2.15
N GLU A 26 15.55 -7.90 -3.34
CA GLU A 26 16.09 -6.96 -4.31
C GLU A 26 16.01 -5.53 -3.79
N ASN A 27 17.16 -4.89 -3.65
CA ASN A 27 17.24 -3.46 -3.44
C ASN A 27 17.17 -2.75 -4.82
N LYS A 28 16.11 -1.97 -5.04
CA LYS A 28 15.87 -1.17 -6.26
C LYS A 28 16.77 0.08 -6.37
N ALA A 29 17.73 0.27 -5.44
CA ALA A 29 18.73 1.34 -5.44
C ALA A 29 20.20 0.92 -5.79
N ALA A 30 20.52 -0.37 -5.96
CA ALA A 30 21.89 -0.90 -6.09
C ALA A 30 22.72 -0.75 -7.42
N ASP A 31 22.16 -0.41 -8.58
CA ASP A 31 22.89 -0.18 -9.87
C ASP A 31 22.97 1.30 -10.35
N ASP A 32 23.84 1.58 -11.32
CA ASP A 32 24.23 2.92 -11.80
C ASP A 32 23.10 3.87 -12.31
N PRO A 33 22.02 3.41 -12.99
CA PRO A 33 20.89 4.26 -13.39
C PRO A 33 20.05 4.84 -12.23
N ARG A 34 20.46 4.61 -10.97
CA ARG A 34 19.63 4.75 -9.77
C ARG A 34 19.95 5.98 -8.89
N LYS A 35 21.02 6.73 -9.15
CA LYS A 35 21.16 8.11 -8.62
C LYS A 35 19.93 8.96 -9.00
N THR A 36 19.44 8.77 -10.22
CA THR A 36 18.22 9.41 -10.74
C THR A 36 16.94 8.92 -10.08
N ARG A 37 16.92 7.72 -9.47
CA ARG A 37 15.73 7.20 -8.75
C ARG A 37 15.68 7.74 -7.33
N LYS A 38 16.83 7.76 -6.64
CA LYS A 38 16.96 8.41 -5.33
C LYS A 38 16.56 9.88 -5.42
N SER A 39 17.15 10.62 -6.37
CA SER A 39 16.84 12.04 -6.55
C SER A 39 15.37 12.37 -6.86
N ARG A 40 14.61 11.44 -7.46
CA ARG A 40 13.17 11.65 -7.72
C ARG A 40 12.29 11.55 -6.47
N TYR A 41 12.66 10.67 -5.53
CA TYR A 41 11.78 10.30 -4.42
C TYR A 41 12.25 10.85 -3.08
N GLU A 42 13.56 11.02 -2.84
CA GLU A 42 14.07 11.46 -1.53
C GLU A 42 13.42 12.76 -1.07
N ASN A 43 13.34 13.76 -1.95
CA ASN A 43 12.67 15.02 -1.62
C ASN A 43 11.18 14.82 -1.28
N LEU A 44 10.47 13.95 -1.98
CA LEU A 44 9.07 13.66 -1.69
C LEU A 44 8.90 12.88 -0.37
N ILE A 45 9.83 11.98 -0.04
CA ILE A 45 9.84 11.22 1.20
C ILE A 45 10.11 12.15 2.40
N ASP A 46 11.09 13.04 2.27
CA ASP A 46 11.44 14.04 3.30
C ASP A 46 10.27 14.95 3.66
N HIS A 47 9.42 15.28 2.68
CA HIS A 47 8.26 16.15 2.85
C HIS A 47 6.95 15.37 3.01
N SER A 48 7.00 14.03 3.11
CA SER A 48 5.81 13.21 3.27
C SER A 48 5.18 13.43 4.65
N GLY A 49 3.85 13.58 4.67
CA GLY A 49 3.08 13.63 5.92
C GLY A 49 2.99 12.26 6.59
N GLN A 50 3.12 11.19 5.81
CA GLN A 50 2.94 9.81 6.26
C GLN A 50 4.23 9.01 6.41
N LEU A 51 5.22 9.20 5.54
CA LEU A 51 6.45 8.41 5.57
C LEU A 51 7.45 8.98 6.57
N GLN A 52 8.18 8.10 7.26
CA GLN A 52 9.34 8.46 8.08
C GLN A 52 10.51 8.85 7.19
N SER A 53 11.23 9.92 7.51
CA SER A 53 12.38 10.42 6.74
C SER A 53 13.74 10.07 7.35
N THR A 54 13.77 9.35 8.47
CA THR A 54 15.02 9.02 9.19
C THR A 54 15.93 8.05 8.42
N SER A 55 15.36 7.17 7.60
CA SER A 55 16.11 6.30 6.69
C SER A 55 15.31 6.03 5.43
N HIS A 56 15.95 6.19 4.27
CA HIS A 56 15.31 5.97 2.97
C HIS A 56 15.52 4.57 2.40
N ASP A 57 16.43 3.78 2.98
CA ASP A 57 16.86 2.52 2.36
C ASP A 57 15.72 1.50 2.27
N ILE A 58 14.88 1.40 3.30
CA ILE A 58 13.73 0.48 3.33
C ILE A 58 12.82 0.71 2.11
N TYR A 59 12.61 1.98 1.73
CA TYR A 59 11.74 2.35 0.62
C TYR A 59 12.22 1.86 -0.75
N TYR A 60 13.44 1.35 -0.87
CA TYR A 60 13.93 0.79 -2.13
C TYR A 60 13.91 -0.73 -2.17
N TYR A 61 13.45 -1.41 -1.11
CA TYR A 61 13.22 -2.87 -1.15
C TYR A 61 11.79 -3.17 -1.57
N GLU A 62 11.57 -4.25 -2.32
CA GLU A 62 10.22 -4.77 -2.57
C GLU A 62 9.71 -5.54 -1.34
N PRO A 63 8.42 -5.39 -0.96
CA PRO A 63 7.35 -4.64 -1.63
C PRO A 63 7.22 -3.17 -1.20
N PHE A 64 8.12 -2.66 -0.35
CA PHE A 64 8.03 -1.32 0.25
C PHE A 64 8.21 -0.19 -0.77
N TYR A 65 8.96 -0.45 -1.85
CA TYR A 65 9.10 0.49 -2.97
C TYR A 65 7.76 0.80 -3.65
N GLN A 66 6.90 -0.21 -3.82
CA GLN A 66 5.56 -0.03 -4.36
C GLN A 66 4.69 0.79 -3.41
N LEU A 67 4.74 0.48 -2.11
CA LEU A 67 3.98 1.18 -1.07
C LEU A 67 4.39 2.65 -0.93
N MET A 68 5.69 2.92 -0.93
CA MET A 68 6.22 4.28 -0.88
C MET A 68 5.69 5.09 -2.07
N ARG A 69 5.79 4.56 -3.29
CA ARG A 69 5.32 5.26 -4.48
C ARG A 69 3.81 5.54 -4.46
N GLN A 70 3.02 4.58 -3.99
CA GLN A 70 1.57 4.77 -3.85
C GLN A 70 1.24 5.82 -2.80
N THR A 71 1.96 5.83 -1.67
CA THR A 71 1.79 6.81 -0.58
C THR A 71 2.14 8.23 -1.07
N LEU A 72 3.29 8.40 -1.71
CA LEU A 72 3.66 9.70 -2.27
C LEU A 72 2.68 10.16 -3.35
N TRP A 73 2.21 9.25 -4.21
CA TRP A 73 1.23 9.58 -5.24
C TRP A 73 -0.07 10.11 -4.61
N VAL A 74 -0.64 9.46 -3.58
CA VAL A 74 -1.87 9.97 -2.95
C VAL A 74 -1.67 11.29 -2.23
N GLU A 75 -0.53 11.50 -1.59
CA GLU A 75 -0.21 12.78 -0.96
C GLU A 75 -0.13 13.90 -2.01
N GLN A 76 0.42 13.62 -3.19
CA GLN A 76 0.41 14.57 -4.31
C GLN A 76 -1.00 14.81 -4.86
N MET A 77 -1.83 13.76 -4.98
CA MET A 77 -3.23 13.91 -5.42
C MET A 77 -4.03 14.82 -4.49
N ILE A 78 -3.83 14.70 -3.18
CA ILE A 78 -4.51 15.52 -2.17
C ILE A 78 -3.94 16.94 -2.13
N SER A 79 -2.62 17.08 -2.12
CA SER A 79 -1.96 18.40 -2.07
C SER A 79 -2.28 19.25 -3.30
N ASN A 80 -2.42 18.61 -4.47
CA ASN A 80 -2.77 19.26 -5.73
C ASN A 80 -4.26 19.14 -6.08
N LYS A 81 -5.13 18.95 -5.08
CA LYS A 81 -6.58 18.77 -5.25
C LYS A 81 -7.21 19.81 -6.17
N ALA A 82 -6.74 21.06 -6.20
CA ALA A 82 -7.29 22.10 -7.07
C ALA A 82 -7.17 21.75 -8.57
N THR A 83 -6.06 21.17 -9.00
CA THR A 83 -5.77 20.83 -10.40
C THR A 83 -6.11 19.38 -10.76
N GLU A 84 -6.08 18.47 -9.79
CA GLU A 84 -6.29 17.04 -10.03
C GLU A 84 -7.74 16.66 -10.36
N THR A 85 -7.95 15.68 -11.23
CA THR A 85 -9.32 15.22 -11.57
C THR A 85 -10.03 14.62 -10.36
N VAL A 86 -9.30 13.85 -9.55
CA VAL A 86 -9.84 13.21 -8.34
C VAL A 86 -9.70 14.18 -7.17
N LYS A 87 -10.83 14.73 -6.72
CA LYS A 87 -10.87 15.63 -5.56
C LYS A 87 -10.97 14.81 -4.28
N ALA A 88 -9.84 14.48 -3.67
CA ALA A 88 -9.77 13.78 -2.39
C ALA A 88 -9.34 14.74 -1.26
N ASP A 89 -9.86 14.51 -0.06
CA ASP A 89 -9.54 15.23 1.16
C ASP A 89 -8.56 14.43 2.04
N ASP A 90 -8.62 13.11 1.95
CA ASP A 90 -7.81 12.19 2.75
C ASP A 90 -7.67 10.84 2.02
N TYR A 91 -6.92 9.91 2.58
CA TYR A 91 -6.76 8.57 2.04
C TYR A 91 -6.64 7.48 3.10
N ILE A 92 -6.95 6.25 2.68
CA ILE A 92 -6.71 5.02 3.43
C ILE A 92 -6.13 3.98 2.48
N HIS A 93 -4.91 3.50 2.76
CA HIS A 93 -4.26 2.47 1.98
C HIS A 93 -4.76 1.09 2.41
N ILE A 94 -5.31 0.34 1.46
CA ILE A 94 -5.79 -1.02 1.67
C ILE A 94 -4.89 -1.99 0.90
N ARG A 95 -4.29 -2.94 1.60
CA ARG A 95 -3.61 -4.07 0.99
C ARG A 95 -4.44 -5.34 1.19
N VAL A 96 -4.82 -5.96 0.08
CA VAL A 96 -5.63 -7.18 0.10
C VAL A 96 -4.69 -8.37 -0.04
N ILE A 97 -4.57 -9.19 1.01
CA ILE A 97 -3.65 -10.33 1.05
C ILE A 97 -4.38 -11.53 1.67
N PRO A 98 -4.40 -12.71 1.03
CA PRO A 98 -4.89 -13.92 1.69
C PRO A 98 -4.14 -14.16 2.99
N SER A 99 -4.87 -14.41 4.08
CA SER A 99 -4.28 -14.69 5.40
C SER A 99 -3.39 -15.95 5.38
N ALA A 100 -3.60 -16.84 4.40
CA ALA A 100 -2.79 -18.03 4.18
C ALA A 100 -1.45 -17.77 3.47
N ASN A 101 -1.22 -16.57 2.89
CA ASN A 101 0.02 -16.24 2.19
C ASN A 101 1.16 -15.93 3.18
N ASN A 102 1.62 -16.97 3.86
CA ASN A 102 2.71 -16.90 4.83
C ASN A 102 4.05 -16.54 4.18
N GLU A 103 4.26 -16.90 2.92
CA GLU A 103 5.49 -16.57 2.19
C GLU A 103 5.69 -15.07 2.05
N LEU A 104 4.60 -14.32 1.84
CA LEU A 104 4.65 -12.86 1.85
C LEU A 104 4.60 -12.30 3.27
N LEU A 105 3.65 -12.75 4.09
CA LEU A 105 3.36 -12.14 5.39
C LEU A 105 4.47 -12.34 6.41
N LYS A 106 5.07 -13.55 6.47
CA LYS A 106 6.04 -13.95 7.51
C LYS A 106 7.48 -13.90 7.03
N LYS A 107 7.73 -13.51 5.79
CA LYS A 107 9.10 -13.34 5.28
C LYS A 107 9.81 -12.24 6.06
N VAL A 108 11.00 -12.55 6.55
CA VAL A 108 11.89 -11.58 7.20
C VAL A 108 12.68 -10.81 6.15
N TYR A 109 12.59 -9.48 6.19
CA TYR A 109 13.26 -8.59 5.24
C TYR A 109 14.60 -8.11 5.80
N PRO A 110 15.73 -8.24 5.07
CA PRO A 110 17.04 -7.84 5.57
C PRO A 110 17.17 -6.36 5.90
N CYS A 111 16.36 -5.49 5.29
CA CYS A 111 16.42 -4.03 5.52
C CYS A 111 15.92 -3.59 6.90
N SER A 112 15.18 -4.45 7.61
CA SER A 112 14.54 -4.15 8.89
C SER A 112 14.67 -5.29 9.92
N ASN A 113 15.06 -6.48 9.46
CA ASN A 113 15.01 -7.72 10.22
C ASN A 113 13.62 -8.02 10.81
N ASN A 114 12.55 -7.60 10.12
CA ASN A 114 11.16 -7.76 10.52
C ASN A 114 10.33 -8.35 9.37
N ASP A 115 9.09 -8.76 9.67
CA ASP A 115 8.15 -9.24 8.67
C ASP A 115 7.62 -8.11 7.76
N MET A 116 6.77 -8.43 6.78
CA MET A 116 6.29 -7.44 5.82
C MET A 116 5.51 -6.30 6.50
N GLU A 117 4.59 -6.64 7.41
CA GLU A 117 3.73 -5.66 8.06
C GLU A 117 4.53 -4.80 9.03
N GLY A 118 5.32 -5.44 9.91
CA GLY A 118 6.18 -4.77 10.87
C GLY A 118 7.18 -3.84 10.20
N THR A 119 7.79 -4.27 9.08
CA THR A 119 8.69 -3.42 8.30
C THR A 119 7.97 -2.19 7.77
N TRP A 120 6.82 -2.36 7.10
CA TRP A 120 6.12 -1.22 6.52
C TRP A 120 5.57 -0.28 7.60
N ARG A 121 4.99 -0.82 8.68
CA ARG A 121 4.47 -0.02 9.80
C ARG A 121 5.56 0.83 10.45
N SER A 122 6.80 0.35 10.52
CA SER A 122 7.93 1.14 11.02
C SER A 122 8.22 2.39 10.17
N CYS A 123 7.79 2.40 8.91
CA CYS A 123 7.95 3.52 7.99
C CYS A 123 6.81 4.53 8.04
N LEU A 124 5.74 4.27 8.81
CA LEU A 124 4.54 5.10 8.84
C LEU A 124 4.48 5.99 10.10
N LYS A 125 4.01 7.22 9.91
CA LYS A 125 3.69 8.18 10.99
C LYS A 125 2.30 7.93 11.56
N ASP A 126 1.29 7.70 10.70
CA ASP A 126 -0.09 7.39 11.11
C ASP A 126 -0.46 5.95 10.77
N GLN A 127 -0.58 5.10 11.80
CA GLN A 127 -0.92 3.69 11.64
C GLN A 127 -2.36 3.45 11.18
N SER A 128 -3.26 4.43 11.38
CA SER A 128 -4.67 4.32 10.99
C SER A 128 -4.90 4.42 9.48
N LYS A 129 -3.90 4.88 8.72
CA LYS A 129 -3.99 4.99 7.25
C LYS A 129 -3.65 3.71 6.50
N TYR A 130 -3.22 2.64 7.18
CA TYR A 130 -2.77 1.41 6.54
C TYR A 130 -3.50 0.18 7.09
N HIS A 131 -4.23 -0.50 6.21
CA HIS A 131 -4.97 -1.71 6.52
C HIS A 131 -4.54 -2.86 5.62
N ILE A 132 -4.23 -3.99 6.25
CA ILE A 132 -4.15 -5.29 5.57
C ILE A 132 -5.49 -5.98 5.81
N VAL A 133 -6.13 -6.44 4.74
CA VAL A 133 -7.42 -7.15 4.80
C VAL A 133 -7.33 -8.43 3.97
N SER A 134 -8.00 -9.49 4.42
CA SER A 134 -8.13 -10.67 3.57
C SER A 134 -9.13 -10.42 2.45
N PRO A 135 -9.02 -11.11 1.30
CA PRO A 135 -10.07 -11.11 0.28
C PRO A 135 -11.45 -11.43 0.87
N ARG A 136 -11.54 -12.39 1.79
CA ARG A 136 -12.80 -12.79 2.42
C ARG A 136 -13.38 -11.65 3.26
N ASP A 137 -12.57 -10.97 4.07
CA ASP A 137 -13.04 -9.87 4.93
C ASP A 137 -13.47 -8.66 4.10
N LEU A 138 -12.70 -8.31 3.06
CA LEU A 138 -13.01 -7.21 2.16
C LEU A 138 -14.39 -7.38 1.49
N PHE A 139 -14.73 -8.62 1.11
CA PHE A 139 -15.98 -8.93 0.44
C PHE A 139 -17.10 -9.38 1.39
N SER A 140 -16.83 -9.56 2.68
CA SER A 140 -17.86 -9.92 3.67
C SER A 140 -19.12 -9.03 3.66
N PRO A 141 -19.07 -7.71 3.33
CA PRO A 141 -20.27 -6.89 3.29
C PRO A 141 -21.17 -7.10 2.06
N ILE A 142 -20.69 -7.79 1.00
CA ILE A 142 -21.51 -8.00 -0.19
C ILE A 142 -22.50 -9.14 0.04
N SER A 143 -23.76 -8.93 -0.35
CA SER A 143 -24.76 -10.01 -0.29
C SER A 143 -24.40 -11.12 -1.28
N SER A 144 -24.13 -12.31 -0.74
CA SER A 144 -23.84 -13.51 -1.54
C SER A 144 -24.97 -13.87 -2.50
N ASN A 145 -26.19 -13.39 -2.26
CA ASN A 145 -27.34 -13.63 -3.15
C ASN A 145 -27.30 -12.77 -4.41
N GLN A 146 -26.88 -11.51 -4.32
CA GLN A 146 -26.82 -10.62 -5.48
C GLN A 146 -25.58 -10.89 -6.34
N TYR A 147 -24.46 -11.27 -5.70
CA TYR A 147 -23.16 -11.43 -6.36
C TYR A 147 -22.63 -12.86 -6.28
N ARG A 148 -23.53 -13.86 -6.31
CA ARG A 148 -23.17 -15.27 -6.07
C ARG A 148 -22.04 -15.79 -6.95
N ALA A 149 -22.10 -15.51 -8.25
CA ALA A 149 -21.08 -15.96 -9.20
C ALA A 149 -19.70 -15.32 -8.90
N LEU A 150 -19.69 -14.04 -8.53
CA LEU A 150 -18.46 -13.34 -8.14
C LEU A 150 -17.91 -13.91 -6.82
N ALA A 151 -18.76 -14.12 -5.82
CA ALA A 151 -18.36 -14.71 -4.55
C ALA A 151 -17.75 -16.11 -4.75
N GLN A 152 -18.38 -16.97 -5.55
CA GLN A 152 -17.86 -18.30 -5.88
C GLN A 152 -16.52 -18.24 -6.63
N TYR A 153 -16.38 -17.32 -7.60
CA TYR A 153 -15.12 -17.13 -8.29
C TYR A 153 -14.00 -16.68 -7.35
N LEU A 154 -14.31 -15.75 -6.43
CA LEU A 154 -13.34 -15.26 -5.45
C LEU A 154 -12.96 -16.34 -4.44
N GLU A 155 -13.91 -17.17 -4.01
CA GLU A 155 -13.69 -18.33 -3.15
C GLU A 155 -12.74 -19.34 -3.78
N MET A 156 -13.01 -19.76 -5.01
CA MET A 156 -12.22 -20.78 -5.68
C MET A 156 -10.78 -20.34 -5.96
N ARG A 157 -10.55 -19.03 -6.13
CA ARG A 157 -9.28 -18.51 -6.65
C ARG A 157 -8.47 -17.70 -5.65
N TYR A 158 -9.05 -17.17 -4.57
CA TYR A 158 -8.34 -16.24 -3.67
C TYR A 158 -8.55 -16.53 -2.18
N TRP A 159 -9.42 -17.47 -1.82
CA TRP A 159 -9.61 -17.96 -0.44
C TRP A 159 -8.95 -19.33 -0.31
#